data_AF-A0A351T4Q6-F1
#
_entry.id   AF-A0A351T4Q6-F1
#
_cell.length_a   1.000
_cell.length_b   1.000
_cell.length_c   1.000
_cell.angle_alpha   90.00
_cell.angle_beta   90.00
_cell.angle_gamma   90.00
#
_symmetry.space_group_name_H-M   'P 1'
#
loop_
_entity.id
_entity.type
_entity.pdbx_description
1 polymer ?
#
loop_
_entity_poly.entity_id
_entity_poly.type
_entity_poly.pdbx_seq_one_letter_code
_entity_poly.pdbx_strand_id
1 'polypeptide(L)'
;WYYASQSDRESQIRTPITDGAYGKHWVFRYKDLWNWWGNTHVNRPGGIEAGSATEWVPQSKPVWFTEIGCPAVDKGTNEPNKFIDVKSSESGAPHFSSGRPDDLIQRRYLQAVHQFWDPANTEYVAGNNPLSTVYGGPMVDPDNLHVWSWDARPWPDFPARGSLWADAGNWRLGHWVNGRLGAVPLRELVERLLADYGFADFDAAGLVGVVDGIVIDRIMSARDVLQPLAQAFFFDPCEEGMTISFRHRSAAQMIDLSPDAIVAAGAGGESDVAVARSQETDLPLSLKLQYIDGNADYRRGSAESRKLSGNSARVASMNLPLVMGQSDAQRIADSLLQEIWAGRERLRLSFPPSRLAASPGDVINWQANGTSQKFRIESIEDGADRPVEAMRIESGIYQQLTGPERAIAVPPPAALGPPLTEFLDLPLLSGNETAHAVRIAAFADPWPGGVAIYRSPSSTGFVWDSLADAPAVIGESDADFFAGPAGRWDRGNALFVTLYGGTLQSHDDLAVLAGANVAAIRNGAGIWEVFQFAEAELIGPNQYKLSRLLRGQAGTEMAMASPVLAGARFVLLDGAVMPSGM
;
A
#
# COMPACT_ATOMS: atom_id res chain seq x y z
N TRP A 1 -3.16 30.85 19.42
CA TRP A 1 -3.67 32.01 18.66
C TRP A 1 -4.64 31.47 17.61
N TYR A 2 -5.41 32.33 16.94
CA TYR A 2 -6.27 31.96 15.81
C TYR A 2 -6.22 33.06 14.73
N TYR A 3 -6.70 32.76 13.53
CA TYR A 3 -6.93 33.74 12.47
C TYR A 3 -8.42 34.14 12.50
N ALA A 4 -8.74 35.43 12.65
CA ALA A 4 -10.13 35.87 12.78
C ALA A 4 -10.86 35.98 11.43
N SER A 5 -10.10 36.05 10.34
CA SER A 5 -10.62 36.11 8.98
C SER A 5 -9.69 35.36 7.99
N GLN A 6 -10.14 35.17 6.76
CA GLN A 6 -9.29 34.64 5.69
C GLN A 6 -8.15 35.62 5.33
N SER A 7 -8.41 36.94 5.35
CA SER A 7 -7.39 37.97 5.14
C SER A 7 -6.29 37.93 6.21
N ASP A 8 -6.67 37.73 7.47
CA ASP A 8 -5.73 37.58 8.58
C ASP A 8 -4.83 36.36 8.37
N ARG A 9 -5.39 35.26 7.85
CA ARG A 9 -4.64 34.03 7.55
C ARG A 9 -3.63 34.26 6.42
N GLU A 10 -4.05 34.91 5.35
CA GLU A 10 -3.19 35.26 4.20
C GLU A 10 -2.06 36.21 4.60
N SER A 11 -2.36 37.16 5.50
CA SER A 11 -1.39 38.13 6.02
C SER A 11 -0.63 37.65 7.26
N GLN A 12 -0.88 36.41 7.72
CA GLN A 12 -0.32 35.83 8.95
C GLN A 12 -0.55 36.67 10.23
N ILE A 13 -1.65 37.39 10.33
CA ILE A 13 -2.05 38.17 11.51
C ILE A 13 -2.65 37.23 12.56
N ARG A 14 -1.85 36.86 13.58
CA ARG A 14 -2.23 35.88 14.60
C ARG A 14 -2.85 36.56 15.83
N THR A 15 -4.12 36.29 16.10
CA THR A 15 -4.83 36.83 17.26
C THR A 15 -4.65 35.92 18.49
N PRO A 16 -4.15 36.41 19.64
CA PRO A 16 -4.03 35.61 20.85
C PRO A 16 -5.36 35.06 21.34
N ILE A 17 -5.38 33.79 21.78
CA ILE A 17 -6.54 33.23 22.50
C ILE A 17 -6.32 33.55 23.97
N THR A 18 -7.28 34.27 24.56
CA THR A 18 -7.23 34.76 25.94
C THR A 18 -8.52 34.41 26.69
N ASP A 19 -8.37 34.35 28.00
CA ASP A 19 -9.43 34.23 29.00
C ASP A 19 -9.49 35.59 29.68
N GLY A 20 -10.47 36.41 29.30
CA GLY A 20 -10.65 37.75 29.85
C GLY A 20 -11.19 37.76 31.29
N ALA A 21 -11.74 36.64 31.78
CA ALA A 21 -12.39 36.58 33.08
C ALA A 21 -11.42 36.19 34.21
N TYR A 22 -10.59 35.17 33.98
CA TYR A 22 -9.72 34.59 35.02
C TYR A 22 -8.26 34.43 34.59
N GLY A 23 -7.88 34.87 33.40
CA GLY A 23 -6.49 34.76 32.91
C GLY A 23 -6.02 33.31 32.64
N LYS A 24 -6.88 32.30 32.75
CA LYS A 24 -6.55 30.89 32.44
C LYS A 24 -6.69 30.61 30.96
N HIS A 25 -5.88 31.28 30.15
CA HIS A 25 -5.94 31.22 28.68
C HIS A 25 -5.90 29.79 28.12
N TRP A 26 -5.19 28.89 28.81
CA TRP A 26 -5.05 27.48 28.45
C TRP A 26 -6.39 26.71 28.41
N VAL A 27 -7.43 27.19 29.11
CA VAL A 27 -8.78 26.60 29.05
C VAL A 27 -9.37 26.72 27.64
N PHE A 28 -9.00 27.77 26.89
CA PHE A 28 -9.53 28.04 25.55
C PHE A 28 -8.52 27.77 24.43
N ARG A 29 -7.23 27.65 24.77
CA ARG A 29 -6.18 27.35 23.78
C ARG A 29 -6.21 25.86 23.45
N TYR A 30 -6.66 25.54 22.25
CA TYR A 30 -6.59 24.18 21.71
C TYR A 30 -5.17 23.61 21.83
N LYS A 31 -5.07 22.42 22.41
CA LYS A 31 -3.83 21.65 22.58
C LYS A 31 -2.72 22.39 23.38
N ASP A 32 -3.08 23.28 24.31
CA ASP A 32 -2.13 23.82 25.31
C ASP A 32 -1.83 22.77 26.39
N LEU A 33 -1.16 21.69 25.98
CA LEU A 33 -0.96 20.47 26.77
C LEU A 33 -0.19 20.76 28.06
N TRP A 34 0.87 21.57 28.00
CA TRP A 34 1.67 21.95 29.15
C TRP A 34 0.84 22.58 30.26
N ASN A 35 0.04 23.59 29.92
CA ASN A 35 -0.75 24.28 30.93
C ASN A 35 -1.97 23.45 31.35
N TRP A 36 -2.61 22.72 30.43
CA TRP A 36 -3.70 21.83 30.80
C TRP A 36 -3.23 20.74 31.78
N TRP A 37 -2.10 20.10 31.53
CA TRP A 37 -1.56 19.04 32.36
C TRP A 37 -0.99 19.57 33.69
N GLY A 38 -0.33 20.73 33.66
CA GLY A 38 0.40 21.29 34.80
C GLY A 38 -0.42 22.18 35.75
N ASN A 39 -1.69 22.47 35.47
CA ASN A 39 -2.51 23.36 36.31
C ASN A 39 -3.66 22.64 37.02
N THR A 40 -4.14 23.26 38.11
CA THR A 40 -5.37 22.84 38.80
C THR A 40 -6.60 23.18 37.96
N HIS A 41 -7.55 22.26 37.88
CA HIS A 41 -8.76 22.45 37.08
C HIS A 41 -9.93 22.89 37.97
N VAL A 42 -10.76 23.79 37.46
CA VAL A 42 -11.96 24.29 38.13
C VAL A 42 -13.09 24.27 37.11
N ASN A 43 -14.23 23.70 37.46
CA ASN A 43 -15.40 23.67 36.58
C ASN A 43 -15.94 25.08 36.35
N ARG A 44 -16.41 25.36 35.13
CA ARG A 44 -16.98 26.66 34.74
C ARG A 44 -18.39 26.57 34.14
N PRO A 45 -19.40 26.08 34.89
CA PRO A 45 -20.77 26.06 34.38
C PRO A 45 -21.24 27.48 34.03
N GLY A 46 -21.71 27.69 32.81
CA GLY A 46 -22.08 29.02 32.32
C GLY A 46 -20.92 30.02 32.23
N GLY A 47 -19.66 29.55 32.25
CA GLY A 47 -18.47 30.40 32.15
C GLY A 47 -17.94 30.96 33.47
N ILE A 48 -18.54 30.63 34.62
CA ILE A 48 -18.15 31.13 35.95
C ILE A 48 -17.48 30.00 36.74
N GLU A 49 -16.31 30.27 37.34
CA GLU A 49 -15.61 29.28 38.17
C GLU A 49 -16.44 28.84 39.38
N ALA A 50 -16.57 27.52 39.55
CA ALA A 50 -17.06 26.92 40.78
C ALA A 50 -16.08 27.20 41.94
N GLY A 51 -16.59 27.20 43.18
CA GLY A 51 -15.79 27.55 44.37
C GLY A 51 -14.68 26.56 44.77
N SER A 52 -14.57 25.41 44.08
CA SER A 52 -13.57 24.38 44.38
C SER A 52 -12.95 23.81 43.11
N ALA A 53 -11.69 23.38 43.22
CA ALA A 53 -11.02 22.59 42.19
C ALA A 53 -11.72 21.23 41.97
N THR A 54 -11.54 20.66 40.78
CA THR A 54 -11.90 19.27 40.51
C THR A 54 -10.90 18.33 41.18
N GLU A 55 -11.16 17.02 41.13
CA GLU A 55 -10.24 15.98 41.63
C GLU A 55 -8.97 15.84 40.77
N TRP A 56 -8.83 16.61 39.68
CA TRP A 56 -7.62 16.62 38.88
C TRP A 56 -6.44 17.15 39.70
N VAL A 57 -5.45 16.28 39.90
CA VAL A 57 -4.15 16.66 40.46
C VAL A 57 -3.22 17.00 39.30
N PRO A 58 -2.60 18.19 39.27
CA PRO A 58 -1.63 18.54 38.25
C PRO A 58 -0.56 17.46 38.09
N GLN A 59 -0.24 17.12 36.84
CA GLN A 59 0.80 16.14 36.51
C GLN A 59 0.53 14.70 36.98
N SER A 60 -0.70 14.35 37.37
CA SER A 60 -0.97 13.05 38.02
C SER A 60 -0.90 11.83 37.11
N LYS A 61 -1.00 12.02 35.79
CA LYS A 61 -0.90 10.94 34.80
C LYS A 61 -0.31 11.47 33.48
N PRO A 62 0.34 10.63 32.66
CA PRO A 62 0.79 11.03 31.33
C PRO A 62 -0.40 11.27 30.38
N VAL A 63 -0.12 11.99 29.29
CA VAL A 63 -0.99 12.17 28.13
C VAL A 63 -0.61 11.16 27.08
N TRP A 64 -1.61 10.43 26.57
CA TRP A 64 -1.48 9.57 25.41
C TRP A 64 -2.09 10.26 24.20
N PHE A 65 -1.47 10.11 23.04
CA PHE A 65 -2.10 10.50 21.79
C PHE A 65 -2.72 9.27 21.15
N THR A 66 -4.04 9.16 21.29
CA THR A 66 -4.81 8.07 20.69
C THR A 66 -4.88 8.19 19.16
N GLU A 67 -4.67 9.39 18.62
CA GLU A 67 -4.61 9.65 17.19
C GLU A 67 -3.61 10.77 16.90
N ILE A 68 -2.56 10.44 16.14
CA ILE A 68 -1.69 11.40 15.44
C ILE A 68 -1.72 11.11 13.95
N GLY A 69 -1.69 12.16 13.14
CA GLY A 69 -1.56 12.01 11.69
C GLY A 69 -1.96 13.29 10.97
N CYS A 70 -1.68 13.31 9.67
CA CYS A 70 -2.23 14.29 8.75
C CYS A 70 -2.60 13.59 7.44
N PRO A 71 -3.49 14.19 6.62
CA PRO A 71 -3.79 13.66 5.30
C PRO A 71 -2.53 13.67 4.42
N ALA A 72 -2.37 12.65 3.58
CA ALA A 72 -1.29 12.55 2.58
C ALA A 72 -1.60 13.41 1.34
N VAL A 73 -1.72 14.71 1.58
CA VAL A 73 -2.02 15.74 0.58
C VAL A 73 -1.07 16.89 0.80
N ASP A 74 -0.67 17.58 -0.26
CA ASP A 74 0.18 18.77 -0.20
C ASP A 74 -0.22 19.70 0.95
N LYS A 75 0.74 20.04 1.80
CA LYS A 75 0.52 20.85 3.02
C LYS A 75 -0.51 20.26 3.99
N GLY A 76 -0.61 18.93 4.07
CA GLY A 76 -1.43 18.18 5.02
C GLY A 76 -1.30 18.65 6.46
N THR A 77 -0.10 19.08 6.85
CA THR A 77 0.21 19.61 8.19
C THR A 77 -0.46 20.95 8.52
N ASN A 78 -0.96 21.70 7.53
CA ASN A 78 -1.62 22.99 7.77
C ASN A 78 -2.96 22.82 8.48
N GLU A 79 -3.65 21.70 8.23
CA GLU A 79 -4.86 21.28 8.93
C GLU A 79 -4.86 19.75 9.09
N PRO A 80 -4.12 19.21 10.08
CA PRO A 80 -3.98 17.76 10.24
C PRO A 80 -5.32 17.03 10.47
N ASN A 81 -6.37 17.75 10.87
CA ASN A 81 -7.71 17.23 11.09
C ASN A 81 -8.58 17.11 9.82
N LYS A 82 -8.13 17.60 8.65
CA LYS A 82 -8.94 17.59 7.43
C LYS A 82 -9.00 16.21 6.78
N PHE A 83 -10.20 15.79 6.41
CA PHE A 83 -10.47 14.60 5.62
C PHE A 83 -10.95 15.03 4.25
N ILE A 84 -10.25 14.62 3.19
CA ILE A 84 -10.71 14.86 1.81
C ILE A 84 -11.61 13.68 1.42
N ASP A 85 -12.85 13.75 1.86
CA ASP A 85 -13.91 12.79 1.52
C ASP A 85 -15.06 13.51 0.84
N VAL A 86 -15.35 13.19 -0.41
CA VAL A 86 -16.46 13.77 -1.19
C VAL A 86 -17.83 13.59 -0.52
N LYS A 87 -17.96 12.66 0.44
CA LYS A 87 -19.19 12.36 1.19
C LYS A 87 -19.32 13.12 2.52
N SER A 88 -18.28 13.82 2.97
CA SER A 88 -18.29 14.54 4.26
C SER A 88 -18.55 16.03 4.08
N SER A 89 -19.41 16.61 4.94
CA SER A 89 -19.65 18.06 4.98
C SER A 89 -18.49 18.86 5.58
N GLU A 90 -17.59 18.20 6.30
CA GLU A 90 -16.35 18.79 6.86
C GLU A 90 -15.15 18.64 5.88
N SER A 91 -15.44 18.18 4.66
CA SER A 91 -14.45 17.86 3.63
C SER A 91 -13.84 19.10 3.00
N GLY A 92 -12.53 19.06 2.81
CA GLY A 92 -11.79 20.11 2.11
C GLY A 92 -10.29 19.87 2.17
N ALA A 93 -9.58 20.36 1.16
CA ALA A 93 -8.13 20.38 1.19
C ALA A 93 -7.65 21.31 2.32
N PRO A 94 -6.52 20.99 2.99
CA PRO A 94 -5.91 21.87 3.98
C PRO A 94 -5.67 23.28 3.43
N HIS A 95 -5.63 24.28 4.29
CA HIS A 95 -5.35 25.66 3.88
C HIS A 95 -4.12 25.78 2.99
N PHE A 96 -4.28 26.46 1.86
CA PHE A 96 -3.25 26.69 0.83
C PHE A 96 -2.74 25.42 0.14
N SER A 97 -3.33 24.26 0.40
CA SER A 97 -3.05 23.01 -0.31
C SER A 97 -3.45 23.12 -1.77
N SER A 98 -2.63 22.53 -2.63
CA SER A 98 -2.98 22.28 -4.04
C SER A 98 -3.90 21.07 -4.23
N GLY A 99 -4.19 20.29 -3.17
CA GLY A 99 -5.05 19.10 -3.23
C GLY A 99 -4.39 17.86 -3.85
N ARG A 100 -3.11 17.94 -4.25
CA ARG A 100 -2.35 16.83 -4.82
C ARG A 100 -1.88 15.84 -3.73
N PRO A 101 -1.72 14.54 -4.04
CA PRO A 101 -1.12 13.58 -3.12
C PRO A 101 0.28 13.99 -2.69
N ASP A 102 0.61 13.75 -1.43
CA ASP A 102 1.93 13.98 -0.87
C ASP A 102 2.14 13.01 0.30
N ASP A 103 2.83 11.90 0.06
CA ASP A 103 3.13 10.92 1.09
C ASP A 103 4.30 11.39 1.99
N LEU A 104 5.16 12.27 1.46
CA LEU A 104 6.30 12.80 2.19
C LEU A 104 5.85 13.73 3.32
N ILE A 105 4.87 14.59 3.09
CA ILE A 105 4.37 15.50 4.15
C ILE A 105 3.78 14.74 5.33
N GLN A 106 3.09 13.62 5.07
CA GLN A 106 2.60 12.73 6.13
C GLN A 106 3.75 12.13 6.92
N ARG A 107 4.79 11.63 6.23
CA ARG A 107 5.98 11.13 6.89
C ARG A 107 6.67 12.20 7.74
N ARG A 108 6.85 13.41 7.20
CA ARG A 108 7.49 14.53 7.90
C ARG A 108 6.68 14.98 9.12
N TYR A 109 5.35 14.94 9.04
CA TYR A 109 4.47 15.17 10.19
C TYR A 109 4.76 14.18 11.32
N LEU A 110 4.74 12.88 11.01
CA LEU A 110 4.97 11.83 12.01
C LEU A 110 6.38 11.94 12.59
N GLN A 111 7.39 12.14 11.74
CA GLN A 111 8.77 12.36 12.17
C GLN A 111 8.88 13.53 13.14
N ALA A 112 8.27 14.68 12.82
CA ALA A 112 8.30 15.86 13.68
C ALA A 112 7.61 15.61 15.03
N VAL A 113 6.48 14.89 15.05
CA VAL A 113 5.78 14.54 16.29
C VAL A 113 6.66 13.65 17.17
N HIS A 114 7.27 12.60 16.62
CA HIS A 114 8.17 11.72 17.37
C HIS A 114 9.40 12.47 17.89
N GLN A 115 10.08 13.26 17.03
CA GLN A 115 11.25 14.06 17.42
C GLN A 115 10.93 15.07 18.52
N PHE A 116 9.73 15.67 18.50
CA PHE A 116 9.35 16.70 19.45
C PHE A 116 9.10 16.13 20.86
N TRP A 117 8.46 14.95 20.95
CA TRP A 117 8.01 14.38 22.22
C TRP A 117 8.96 13.36 22.84
N ASP A 118 9.78 12.67 22.04
CA ASP A 118 10.62 11.58 22.52
C ASP A 118 12.01 12.08 22.98
N PRO A 119 12.34 12.04 24.29
CA PRO A 119 13.66 12.42 24.79
C PRO A 119 14.80 11.50 24.34
N ALA A 120 14.50 10.29 23.84
CA ALA A 120 15.50 9.38 23.28
C ALA A 120 15.91 9.75 21.85
N ASN A 121 15.18 10.67 21.20
CA ASN A 121 15.51 11.14 19.86
C ASN A 121 16.73 12.08 19.89
N THR A 122 17.65 11.92 18.94
CA THR A 122 18.86 12.76 18.85
C THR A 122 18.56 14.23 18.56
N GLU A 123 17.42 14.52 17.93
CA GLU A 123 16.97 15.87 17.58
C GLU A 123 16.05 16.48 18.66
N TYR A 124 15.89 15.82 19.81
CA TYR A 124 15.02 16.30 20.88
C TYR A 124 15.52 17.61 21.49
N VAL A 125 14.61 18.58 21.63
CA VAL A 125 14.90 19.84 22.32
C VAL A 125 14.50 19.71 23.80
N ALA A 126 15.50 19.84 24.68
CA ALA A 126 15.32 19.74 26.12
C ALA A 126 14.20 20.66 26.64
N GLY A 127 13.25 20.08 27.38
CA GLY A 127 12.13 20.79 27.99
C GLY A 127 10.82 20.74 27.18
N ASN A 128 10.83 20.23 25.95
CA ASN A 128 9.59 20.02 25.17
C ASN A 128 8.61 19.09 25.91
N ASN A 129 9.12 18.02 26.50
CA ASN A 129 8.34 17.03 27.25
C ASN A 129 8.80 16.98 28.73
N PRO A 130 8.22 17.82 29.62
CA PRO A 130 8.67 17.92 31.00
C PRO A 130 8.36 16.66 31.81
N LEU A 131 9.17 16.38 32.84
CA LEU A 131 8.93 15.28 33.76
C LEU A 131 7.91 15.65 34.84
N SER A 132 7.04 14.70 35.17
CA SER A 132 6.11 14.81 36.29
C SER A 132 6.83 14.78 37.62
N THR A 133 6.47 15.71 38.48
CA THR A 133 6.85 15.70 39.90
C THR A 133 6.11 14.63 40.71
N VAL A 134 5.05 14.03 40.17
CA VAL A 134 4.21 13.02 40.83
C VAL A 134 4.70 11.60 40.54
N TYR A 135 4.97 11.28 39.27
CA TYR A 135 5.34 9.92 38.84
C TYR A 135 6.73 9.82 38.19
N GLY A 136 7.46 10.92 38.01
CA GLY A 136 8.85 10.90 37.53
C GLY A 136 9.04 10.64 36.03
N GLY A 137 7.97 10.44 35.26
CA GLY A 137 8.01 10.22 33.80
C GLY A 137 7.58 11.45 32.98
N PRO A 138 7.69 11.40 31.64
CA PRO A 138 7.37 12.52 30.75
C PRO A 138 5.86 12.82 30.67
N MET A 139 5.51 14.10 30.49
CA MET A 139 4.13 14.58 30.32
C MET A 139 3.37 13.85 29.22
N VAL A 140 3.96 13.73 28.04
CA VAL A 140 3.46 12.91 26.94
C VAL A 140 4.26 11.62 26.95
N ASP A 141 3.58 10.49 26.91
CA ASP A 141 4.24 9.18 26.89
C ASP A 141 4.68 8.83 25.46
N PRO A 142 5.99 8.77 25.15
CA PRO A 142 6.48 8.51 23.79
C PRO A 142 6.10 7.13 23.25
N ASP A 143 5.88 6.15 24.13
CA ASP A 143 5.47 4.80 23.74
C ASP A 143 3.97 4.73 23.38
N ASN A 144 3.19 5.75 23.74
CA ASN A 144 1.74 5.84 23.51
C ASN A 144 1.37 6.99 22.54
N LEU A 145 2.10 7.04 21.42
CA LEU A 145 1.84 7.88 20.25
C LEU A 145 1.22 7.03 19.12
N HIS A 146 -0.10 6.95 19.07
CA HIS A 146 -0.82 6.06 18.15
C HIS A 146 -1.10 6.73 16.80
N VAL A 147 -0.53 6.17 15.73
CA VAL A 147 -0.65 6.69 14.36
C VAL A 147 -2.00 6.33 13.75
N TRP A 148 -2.77 7.36 13.42
CA TRP A 148 -3.96 7.28 12.59
C TRP A 148 -3.57 7.44 11.11
N SER A 149 -4.04 6.64 10.16
CA SER A 149 -4.98 5.51 10.28
C SER A 149 -4.35 4.21 9.79
N TRP A 150 -3.45 3.62 10.59
CA TRP A 150 -3.04 2.24 10.35
C TRP A 150 -4.16 1.30 10.80
N ASP A 151 -4.66 0.46 9.90
CA ASP A 151 -5.67 -0.55 10.24
C ASP A 151 -5.32 -1.93 9.65
N ALA A 152 -6.10 -2.95 10.05
CA ALA A 152 -5.84 -4.34 9.73
C ALA A 152 -6.09 -4.73 8.26
N ARG A 153 -6.57 -3.81 7.40
CA ARG A 153 -6.79 -4.12 5.98
C ARG A 153 -5.44 -4.29 5.28
N PRO A 154 -5.19 -5.42 4.60
CA PRO A 154 -3.90 -5.68 3.99
C PRO A 154 -3.65 -4.77 2.80
N TRP A 155 -2.41 -4.29 2.66
CA TRP A 155 -1.92 -3.71 1.41
C TRP A 155 -1.44 -4.84 0.48
N PRO A 156 -1.65 -4.79 -0.86
CA PRO A 156 -2.33 -3.72 -1.61
C PRO A 156 -3.84 -3.93 -1.73
N ASP A 157 -4.37 -4.97 -1.08
CA ASP A 157 -5.79 -5.32 -1.08
C ASP A 157 -6.60 -4.05 -0.84
N PHE A 158 -6.49 -3.40 0.32
CA PHE A 158 -6.93 -2.01 0.51
C PHE A 158 -5.83 -1.06 0.03
N PRO A 159 -6.14 -0.10 -0.87
CA PRO A 159 -7.47 0.28 -1.35
C PRO A 159 -7.93 -0.38 -2.67
N ALA A 160 -7.15 -1.28 -3.29
CA ALA A 160 -7.41 -1.83 -4.63
C ALA A 160 -8.83 -2.39 -4.84
N ARG A 161 -9.37 -3.11 -3.86
CA ARG A 161 -10.72 -3.72 -3.91
C ARG A 161 -11.81 -2.74 -3.46
N GLY A 162 -11.97 -1.63 -4.19
CA GLY A 162 -12.97 -0.59 -3.91
C GLY A 162 -14.44 -1.05 -3.97
N SER A 163 -14.72 -2.23 -4.53
CA SER A 163 -16.05 -2.86 -4.42
C SER A 163 -16.34 -3.44 -3.03
N LEU A 164 -15.30 -3.77 -2.26
CA LEU A 164 -15.40 -4.29 -0.89
C LEU A 164 -15.34 -3.15 0.14
N TRP A 165 -14.48 -2.15 -0.06
CA TRP A 165 -14.34 -1.02 0.86
C TRP A 165 -14.85 0.29 0.25
N ALA A 166 -15.95 0.79 0.82
CA ALA A 166 -16.64 1.98 0.35
C ALA A 166 -15.82 3.29 0.49
N ASP A 167 -14.76 3.26 1.31
CA ASP A 167 -13.82 4.34 1.59
C ASP A 167 -12.48 4.19 0.84
N ALA A 168 -12.32 3.19 -0.04
CA ALA A 168 -11.08 2.95 -0.79
C ALA A 168 -10.54 4.21 -1.50
N GLY A 169 -11.43 5.01 -2.09
CA GLY A 169 -11.04 6.26 -2.76
C GLY A 169 -10.40 7.29 -1.83
N ASN A 170 -10.65 7.22 -0.52
CA ASN A 170 -10.13 8.15 0.47
C ASN A 170 -8.68 7.83 0.87
N TRP A 171 -8.18 6.61 0.63
CA TRP A 171 -6.79 6.23 0.96
C TRP A 171 -5.77 7.21 0.36
N ARG A 172 -5.99 7.58 -0.90
CA ARG A 172 -5.06 8.39 -1.71
C ARG A 172 -4.68 9.70 -1.04
N LEU A 173 -5.67 10.43 -0.51
CA LEU A 173 -5.47 11.77 0.07
C LEU A 173 -5.72 11.80 1.59
N GLY A 174 -6.06 10.65 2.18
CA GLY A 174 -6.39 10.54 3.60
C GLY A 174 -5.19 10.18 4.47
N HIS A 175 -5.49 9.82 5.71
CA HIS A 175 -4.51 9.56 6.77
C HIS A 175 -3.93 8.15 6.76
N TRP A 176 -4.42 7.25 5.92
CA TRP A 176 -3.97 5.86 5.91
C TRP A 176 -2.48 5.75 5.62
N VAL A 177 -1.81 4.91 6.40
CA VAL A 177 -0.38 4.63 6.26
C VAL A 177 -0.11 3.24 5.67
N ASN A 178 -1.15 2.41 5.50
CA ASN A 178 -1.08 1.12 4.82
C ASN A 178 -0.49 1.32 3.41
N GLY A 179 0.60 0.60 3.10
CA GLY A 179 1.35 0.75 1.85
C GLY A 179 2.43 1.83 1.85
N ARG A 180 2.42 2.78 2.79
CA ARG A 180 3.34 3.93 2.83
C ARG A 180 4.54 3.77 3.77
N LEU A 181 4.39 2.96 4.82
CA LEU A 181 5.41 2.82 5.87
C LEU A 181 6.74 2.22 5.37
N GLY A 182 6.72 1.45 4.28
CA GLY A 182 7.91 0.79 3.73
C GLY A 182 8.84 1.70 2.92
N ALA A 183 8.39 2.90 2.55
CA ALA A 183 9.16 3.79 1.70
C ALA A 183 10.27 4.52 2.47
N VAL A 184 11.37 4.81 1.78
CA VAL A 184 12.59 5.39 2.37
C VAL A 184 12.74 6.85 1.96
N PRO A 185 13.08 7.77 2.88
CA PRO A 185 13.42 9.14 2.51
C PRO A 185 14.61 9.20 1.55
N LEU A 186 14.54 10.09 0.56
CA LEU A 186 15.59 10.26 -0.44
C LEU A 186 16.94 10.63 0.19
N ARG A 187 16.94 11.57 1.14
CA ARG A 187 18.14 12.01 1.86
C ARG A 187 18.82 10.81 2.51
N GLU A 188 18.11 10.14 3.40
CA GLU A 188 18.63 9.02 4.19
C GLU A 188 19.12 7.87 3.29
N LEU A 189 18.45 7.64 2.15
CA LEU A 189 18.92 6.67 1.14
C LEU A 189 20.25 7.10 0.50
N VAL A 190 20.38 8.35 0.06
CA VAL A 190 21.61 8.86 -0.56
C VAL A 190 22.77 8.86 0.44
N GLU A 191 22.54 9.31 1.68
CA GLU A 191 23.53 9.27 2.77
C GLU A 191 24.00 7.83 3.01
N ARG A 192 23.07 6.88 3.08
CA ARG A 192 23.39 5.47 3.28
C ARG A 192 24.22 4.90 2.13
N LEU A 193 23.81 5.16 0.88
CA LEU A 193 24.53 4.68 -0.30
C LEU A 193 25.96 5.20 -0.33
N LEU A 194 26.16 6.51 -0.12
CA LEU A 194 27.49 7.11 -0.11
C LEU A 194 28.38 6.51 0.99
N ALA A 195 27.83 6.31 2.19
CA ALA A 195 28.54 5.64 3.28
C ALA A 195 28.92 4.19 2.93
N ASP A 196 28.04 3.42 2.28
CA ASP A 196 28.32 2.05 1.83
C ASP A 196 29.43 2.00 0.77
N TYR A 197 29.57 3.05 -0.04
CA TYR A 197 30.68 3.21 -0.99
C TYR A 197 31.95 3.84 -0.38
N GLY A 198 31.94 4.19 0.92
CA GLY A 198 33.10 4.72 1.64
C GLY A 198 33.34 6.22 1.48
N PHE A 199 32.36 6.99 1.03
CA PHE A 199 32.43 8.45 1.07
C PHE A 199 32.12 8.96 2.48
N ALA A 200 32.84 9.99 2.93
CA ALA A 200 32.64 10.62 4.24
C ALA A 200 32.26 12.11 4.14
N ASP A 201 32.78 12.81 3.13
CA ASP A 201 32.59 14.24 2.94
C ASP A 201 31.45 14.53 1.95
N PHE A 202 30.21 14.40 2.42
CA PHE A 202 29.01 14.72 1.64
C PHE A 202 27.94 15.42 2.49
N ASP A 203 27.08 16.19 1.81
CA ASP A 203 25.89 16.80 2.42
C ASP A 203 24.66 16.54 1.54
N ALA A 204 23.71 15.76 2.06
CA ALA A 204 22.42 15.49 1.43
C ALA A 204 21.24 16.07 2.23
N ALA A 205 21.49 16.94 3.20
CA ALA A 205 20.46 17.46 4.10
C ALA A 205 19.33 18.20 3.38
N GLY A 206 19.65 18.85 2.25
CA GLY A 206 18.70 19.54 1.39
C GLY A 206 17.82 18.63 0.52
N LEU A 207 18.07 17.31 0.49
CA LEU A 207 17.28 16.39 -0.34
C LEU A 207 15.93 16.07 0.31
N VAL A 208 14.89 16.21 -0.52
CA VAL A 208 13.48 16.05 -0.17
C VAL A 208 12.85 15.08 -1.17
N GLY A 209 12.30 13.97 -0.70
CA GLY A 209 11.68 12.95 -1.53
C GLY A 209 11.44 11.65 -0.77
N VAL A 210 10.63 10.76 -1.34
CA VAL A 210 10.40 9.40 -0.86
C VAL A 210 10.65 8.45 -2.01
N VAL A 211 11.33 7.34 -1.72
CA VAL A 211 11.67 6.27 -2.66
C VAL A 211 10.98 5.00 -2.18
N ASP A 212 10.04 4.48 -2.97
CA ASP A 212 9.34 3.23 -2.62
C ASP A 212 10.26 2.02 -2.73
N GLY A 213 11.24 2.07 -3.63
CA GLY A 213 12.29 1.06 -3.75
C GLY A 213 13.28 1.35 -4.87
N ILE A 214 14.48 0.79 -4.75
CA ILE A 214 15.52 0.77 -5.78
C ILE A 214 16.14 -0.63 -5.86
N VAL A 215 16.43 -1.10 -7.06
CA VAL A 215 17.09 -2.39 -7.30
C VAL A 215 18.53 -2.16 -7.75
N ILE A 216 19.48 -2.67 -6.97
CA ILE A 216 20.91 -2.72 -7.29
C ILE A 216 21.29 -4.19 -7.42
N ASP A 217 21.32 -4.71 -8.65
CA ASP A 217 21.45 -6.14 -8.95
C ASP A 217 22.87 -6.57 -9.36
N ARG A 218 23.80 -5.61 -9.41
CA ARG A 218 25.20 -5.82 -9.80
C ARG A 218 26.12 -4.80 -9.15
N ILE A 219 27.41 -5.10 -9.13
CA ILE A 219 28.45 -4.16 -8.71
C ILE A 219 28.49 -3.02 -9.74
N MET A 220 28.41 -1.78 -9.25
CA MET A 220 28.45 -0.56 -10.06
C MET A 220 29.07 0.57 -9.23
N SER A 221 29.40 1.70 -9.86
CA SER A 221 29.97 2.83 -9.11
C SER A 221 28.88 3.57 -8.32
N ALA A 222 29.27 4.32 -7.27
CA ALA A 222 28.35 5.19 -6.54
C ALA A 222 27.60 6.15 -7.47
N ARG A 223 28.30 6.68 -8.49
CA ARG A 223 27.70 7.53 -9.53
C ARG A 223 26.58 6.81 -10.28
N ASP A 224 26.81 5.57 -10.70
CA ASP A 224 25.83 4.80 -11.47
C ASP A 224 24.59 4.47 -10.64
N VAL A 225 24.74 4.25 -9.32
CA VAL A 225 23.61 4.05 -8.41
C VAL A 225 22.82 5.35 -8.19
N LEU A 226 23.52 6.47 -8.01
CA LEU A 226 22.90 7.76 -7.68
C LEU A 226 22.27 8.43 -8.91
N GLN A 227 22.76 8.17 -10.11
CA GLN A 227 22.30 8.83 -11.33
C GLN A 227 20.79 8.62 -11.60
N PRO A 228 20.22 7.41 -11.49
CA PRO A 228 18.77 7.22 -11.60
C PRO A 228 17.97 8.00 -10.56
N LEU A 229 18.48 8.11 -9.31
CA LEU A 229 17.85 8.91 -8.26
C LEU A 229 17.89 10.41 -8.62
N ALA A 230 19.05 10.92 -9.07
CA ALA A 230 19.22 12.30 -9.52
C ALA A 230 18.26 12.66 -10.67
N GLN A 231 18.06 11.72 -11.61
CA GLN A 231 17.11 11.89 -12.73
C GLN A 231 15.65 11.87 -12.28
N ALA A 232 15.26 10.96 -11.37
CA ALA A 232 13.89 10.82 -10.90
C ALA A 232 13.46 11.95 -9.97
N PHE A 233 14.38 12.44 -9.12
CA PHE A 233 14.11 13.44 -8.10
C PHE A 233 14.64 14.84 -8.44
N PHE A 234 15.27 15.02 -9.61
CA PHE A 234 15.74 16.30 -10.11
C PHE A 234 16.69 17.03 -9.14
N PHE A 235 17.73 16.32 -8.67
CA PHE A 235 18.83 16.91 -7.92
C PHE A 235 20.15 16.68 -8.64
N ASP A 236 21.15 17.51 -8.33
CA ASP A 236 22.50 17.37 -8.85
C ASP A 236 23.51 17.30 -7.69
N PRO A 237 24.54 16.45 -7.78
CA PRO A 237 25.71 16.56 -6.94
C PRO A 237 26.58 17.74 -7.43
N CYS A 238 26.99 18.60 -6.52
CA CYS A 238 27.91 19.70 -6.77
C CYS A 238 29.05 19.67 -5.74
N GLU A 239 30.22 20.13 -6.16
CA GLU A 239 31.37 20.29 -5.26
C GLU A 239 31.25 21.66 -4.59
N GLU A 240 31.16 21.66 -3.26
CA GLU A 240 31.18 22.88 -2.43
C GLU A 240 32.35 22.75 -1.44
N GLY A 241 33.49 23.34 -1.81
CA GLY A 241 34.73 23.22 -1.04
C GLY A 241 35.30 21.80 -1.13
N MET A 242 35.23 21.04 -0.03
CA MET A 242 35.68 19.65 0.02
C MET A 242 34.52 18.64 0.14
N THR A 243 33.29 19.14 0.08
CA THR A 243 32.07 18.35 0.33
C THR A 243 31.30 18.16 -0.97
N ILE A 244 30.80 16.95 -1.20
CA ILE A 244 29.81 16.69 -2.25
C ILE A 244 28.44 17.10 -1.73
N SER A 245 27.96 18.26 -2.15
CA SER A 245 26.66 18.83 -1.78
C SER A 245 25.59 18.39 -2.78
N PHE A 246 24.48 17.83 -2.29
CA PHE A 246 23.37 17.38 -3.13
C PHE A 246 22.21 18.37 -3.05
N ARG A 247 21.94 19.05 -4.15
CA ARG A 247 20.94 20.12 -4.21
C ARG A 247 19.86 19.83 -5.24
N HIS A 248 18.61 20.05 -4.86
CA HIS A 248 17.49 20.03 -5.80
C HIS A 248 17.63 21.14 -6.84
N ARG A 249 17.36 20.83 -8.10
CA ARG A 249 17.43 21.77 -9.23
C ARG A 249 16.51 22.97 -9.07
N SER A 250 15.40 22.79 -8.34
CA SER A 250 14.44 23.84 -7.99
C SER A 250 14.92 24.78 -6.88
N ALA A 251 15.91 24.37 -6.09
CA ALA A 251 16.48 25.13 -4.98
C ALA A 251 17.77 25.88 -5.35
N ALA A 252 18.14 25.88 -6.63
CA ALA A 252 19.35 26.53 -7.11
C ALA A 252 19.37 28.04 -6.82
N GLN A 253 20.54 28.54 -6.40
CA GLN A 253 20.74 29.95 -6.12
C GLN A 253 20.68 30.76 -7.42
N MET A 254 19.94 31.87 -7.41
CA MET A 254 19.84 32.76 -8.56
C MET A 254 20.92 33.83 -8.53
N ILE A 255 21.59 34.02 -9.67
CA ILE A 255 22.67 34.99 -9.87
C ILE A 255 22.26 35.95 -10.98
N ASP A 256 21.96 37.20 -10.63
CA ASP A 256 21.72 38.23 -11.63
C ASP A 256 23.02 38.62 -12.34
N LEU A 257 22.97 38.61 -13.68
CA LEU A 257 24.11 38.90 -14.54
C LEU A 257 23.68 39.69 -15.77
N SER A 258 24.40 40.77 -16.03
CA SER A 258 24.27 41.60 -17.22
C SER A 258 25.57 41.59 -18.03
N PRO A 259 25.55 42.04 -19.30
CA PRO A 259 26.76 42.15 -20.12
C PRO A 259 27.89 42.99 -19.51
N ASP A 260 27.59 43.95 -18.64
CA ASP A 260 28.62 44.78 -17.99
C ASP A 260 29.31 44.07 -16.80
N ALA A 261 28.82 42.88 -16.41
CA ALA A 261 29.26 42.14 -15.22
C ALA A 261 30.06 40.87 -15.55
N ILE A 262 30.55 40.73 -16.78
CA ILE A 262 31.37 39.60 -17.26
C ILE A 262 32.76 40.06 -17.67
N VAL A 263 33.68 39.11 -17.88
CA VAL A 263 35.00 39.40 -18.42
C VAL A 263 34.90 39.54 -19.95
N ALA A 264 35.47 40.61 -20.49
CA ALA A 264 35.56 40.80 -21.93
C ALA A 264 36.51 39.77 -22.56
N ALA A 265 36.12 39.22 -23.70
CA ALA A 265 36.97 38.37 -24.51
C ALA A 265 38.19 39.18 -24.99
N GLY A 266 39.36 38.56 -24.98
CA GLY A 266 40.62 39.22 -25.38
C GLY A 266 40.61 39.70 -26.83
N ALA A 267 41.69 40.38 -27.26
CA ALA A 267 41.82 41.03 -28.57
C ALA A 267 41.83 40.10 -29.82
N GLY A 268 41.36 38.85 -29.70
CA GLY A 268 41.32 37.82 -30.74
C GLY A 268 40.02 37.73 -31.55
N GLY A 269 39.03 38.60 -31.29
CA GLY A 269 37.75 38.60 -32.04
C GLY A 269 36.71 37.58 -31.54
N GLU A 270 36.91 37.01 -30.37
CA GLU A 270 35.89 36.21 -29.68
C GLU A 270 34.84 37.14 -29.05
N SER A 271 33.59 36.67 -28.97
CA SER A 271 32.50 37.41 -28.33
C SER A 271 32.53 37.18 -26.83
N ASP A 272 32.33 38.22 -26.02
CA ASP A 272 32.27 38.15 -24.55
C ASP A 272 31.22 37.14 -24.05
N VAL A 273 30.18 36.92 -24.88
CA VAL A 273 29.12 35.95 -24.65
C VAL A 273 28.85 35.18 -25.94
N ALA A 274 28.71 33.86 -25.82
CA ALA A 274 28.22 33.01 -26.91
C ALA A 274 26.97 32.25 -26.45
N VAL A 275 25.89 32.35 -27.24
CA VAL A 275 24.68 31.55 -27.06
C VAL A 275 24.58 30.57 -28.22
N ALA A 276 24.76 29.29 -27.92
CA ALA A 276 24.63 28.20 -28.89
C ALA A 276 23.25 27.57 -28.78
N ARG A 277 22.62 27.28 -29.92
CA ARG A 277 21.32 26.61 -29.96
C ARG A 277 21.40 25.33 -30.78
N SER A 278 21.01 24.23 -30.17
CA SER A 278 20.95 22.91 -30.82
C SER A 278 19.85 22.86 -31.87
N GLN A 279 20.07 22.06 -32.92
CA GLN A 279 19.09 21.84 -33.98
C GLN A 279 17.89 21.07 -33.45
N GLU A 280 16.70 21.44 -33.91
CA GLU A 280 15.44 20.85 -33.44
C GLU A 280 15.35 19.35 -33.73
N THR A 281 15.87 18.91 -34.88
CA THR A 281 15.86 17.50 -35.31
C THR A 281 16.79 16.59 -34.50
N ASP A 282 17.66 17.17 -33.67
CA ASP A 282 18.56 16.41 -32.80
C ASP A 282 17.95 16.12 -31.42
N LEU A 283 16.89 16.84 -31.05
CA LEU A 283 16.17 16.64 -29.80
C LEU A 283 15.10 15.54 -29.94
N PRO A 284 14.78 14.78 -28.89
CA PRO A 284 13.74 13.75 -28.94
C PRO A 284 12.33 14.33 -29.08
N LEU A 285 11.51 13.74 -29.96
CA LEU A 285 10.06 13.99 -30.02
C LEU A 285 9.34 13.36 -28.83
N SER A 286 9.75 12.16 -28.43
CA SER A 286 9.21 11.46 -27.26
C SER A 286 10.28 10.83 -26.39
N LEU A 287 9.96 10.68 -25.11
CA LEU A 287 10.79 10.03 -24.09
C LEU A 287 9.99 8.89 -23.46
N LYS A 288 10.52 7.67 -23.57
CA LYS A 288 9.97 6.47 -22.95
C LYS A 288 10.73 6.13 -21.67
N LEU A 289 10.02 6.12 -20.55
CA LEU A 289 10.57 5.82 -19.23
C LEU A 289 10.10 4.44 -18.78
N GLN A 290 11.03 3.53 -18.53
CA GLN A 290 10.75 2.22 -17.93
C GLN A 290 11.03 2.26 -16.43
N TYR A 291 10.15 1.62 -15.64
CA TYR A 291 10.21 1.58 -14.17
C TYR A 291 9.67 0.25 -13.65
N ILE A 292 9.79 0.00 -12.34
CA ILE A 292 9.19 -1.15 -11.66
C ILE A 292 7.87 -0.68 -11.04
N ASP A 293 6.75 -1.27 -11.46
CA ASP A 293 5.42 -0.87 -10.98
C ASP A 293 5.05 -1.62 -9.70
N GLY A 294 5.19 -0.94 -8.56
CA GLY A 294 4.87 -1.50 -7.23
C GLY A 294 3.38 -1.86 -7.07
N ASN A 295 2.50 -1.28 -7.89
CA ASN A 295 1.06 -1.53 -7.87
C ASN A 295 0.63 -2.65 -8.83
N ALA A 296 1.56 -3.20 -9.61
CA ALA A 296 1.29 -4.24 -10.59
C ALA A 296 2.21 -5.45 -10.39
N ASP A 297 2.32 -5.93 -9.15
CA ASP A 297 3.10 -7.13 -8.80
C ASP A 297 4.59 -6.98 -9.21
N TYR A 298 5.14 -5.77 -9.03
CA TYR A 298 6.51 -5.40 -9.39
C TYR A 298 6.90 -5.69 -10.84
N ARG A 299 5.92 -5.74 -11.76
CA ARG A 299 6.18 -5.89 -13.19
C ARG A 299 6.78 -4.61 -13.77
N ARG A 300 7.44 -4.72 -14.92
CA ARG A 300 7.95 -3.55 -15.64
C ARG A 300 6.80 -2.70 -16.19
N GLY A 301 6.78 -1.43 -15.78
CA GLY A 301 5.91 -0.40 -16.33
C GLY A 301 6.63 0.46 -17.37
N SER A 302 5.85 1.18 -18.20
CA SER A 302 6.36 2.19 -19.12
C SER A 302 5.47 3.42 -19.10
N ALA A 303 6.07 4.60 -19.03
CA ALA A 303 5.43 5.89 -19.27
C ALA A 303 6.05 6.53 -20.53
N GLU A 304 5.28 7.33 -21.26
CA GLU A 304 5.78 8.03 -22.44
C GLU A 304 5.33 9.48 -22.39
N SER A 305 6.29 10.40 -22.44
CA SER A 305 6.01 11.80 -22.73
C SER A 305 6.28 12.07 -24.19
N ARG A 306 5.42 12.87 -24.83
CA ARG A 306 5.55 13.21 -26.24
C ARG A 306 5.24 14.68 -26.48
N LYS A 307 6.09 15.34 -27.24
CA LYS A 307 5.84 16.71 -27.69
C LYS A 307 4.79 16.71 -28.80
N LEU A 308 3.81 17.61 -28.71
CA LEU A 308 2.70 17.72 -29.65
C LEU A 308 3.05 18.48 -30.94
N SER A 309 4.18 19.18 -30.96
CA SER A 309 4.62 20.00 -32.08
C SER A 309 6.14 19.95 -32.29
N GLY A 310 6.56 20.12 -33.53
CA GLY A 310 7.95 20.09 -33.95
C GLY A 310 8.22 19.07 -35.05
N ASN A 311 9.41 19.14 -35.64
CA ASN A 311 9.78 18.32 -36.80
C ASN A 311 10.69 17.12 -36.46
N SER A 312 10.99 16.91 -35.18
CA SER A 312 11.78 15.74 -34.76
C SER A 312 10.96 14.45 -34.85
N ALA A 313 11.63 13.34 -35.16
CA ALA A 313 11.08 11.98 -35.09
C ALA A 313 11.87 11.06 -34.15
N ARG A 314 12.83 11.61 -33.39
CA ARG A 314 13.69 10.82 -32.48
C ARG A 314 12.91 10.39 -31.24
N VAL A 315 13.21 9.20 -30.75
CA VAL A 315 12.66 8.67 -29.49
C VAL A 315 13.83 8.41 -28.54
N ALA A 316 13.77 9.00 -27.34
CA ALA A 316 14.68 8.71 -26.25
C ALA A 316 14.09 7.62 -25.34
N SER A 317 14.95 6.78 -24.76
CA SER A 317 14.55 5.78 -23.78
C SER A 317 15.40 5.87 -22.52
N MET A 318 14.76 5.75 -21.36
CA MET A 318 15.41 5.75 -20.05
C MET A 318 14.85 4.62 -19.20
N ASN A 319 15.72 3.92 -18.48
CA ASN A 319 15.35 2.84 -17.58
C ASN A 319 15.74 3.24 -16.16
N LEU A 320 14.75 3.35 -15.27
CA LEU A 320 14.98 3.60 -13.86
C LEU A 320 14.76 2.30 -13.08
N PRO A 321 15.76 1.80 -12.33
CA PRO A 321 15.60 0.63 -11.48
C PRO A 321 14.86 0.99 -10.17
N LEU A 322 13.84 1.84 -10.27
CA LEU A 322 13.09 2.38 -9.14
C LEU A 322 11.67 1.80 -9.15
N VAL A 323 11.17 1.48 -7.95
CA VAL A 323 9.77 1.17 -7.71
C VAL A 323 9.01 2.48 -7.60
N MET A 324 7.95 2.65 -8.41
CA MET A 324 7.08 3.82 -8.36
C MET A 324 5.73 3.52 -9.03
N GLY A 325 4.74 4.38 -8.79
CA GLY A 325 3.46 4.36 -9.49
C GLY A 325 3.52 5.01 -10.88
N GLN A 326 2.52 4.71 -11.73
CA GLN A 326 2.43 5.27 -13.09
C GLN A 326 2.37 6.80 -13.10
N SER A 327 1.69 7.42 -12.13
CA SER A 327 1.56 8.88 -12.05
C SER A 327 2.91 9.57 -11.87
N ASP A 328 3.78 9.01 -11.02
CA ASP A 328 5.13 9.52 -10.80
C ASP A 328 6.03 9.29 -12.01
N ALA A 329 5.96 8.09 -12.61
CA ALA A 329 6.70 7.81 -13.84
C ALA A 329 6.32 8.75 -14.98
N GLN A 330 5.04 9.04 -15.17
CA GLN A 330 4.58 9.99 -16.20
C GLN A 330 5.08 11.41 -15.91
N ARG A 331 4.97 11.87 -14.66
CA ARG A 331 5.48 13.19 -14.23
C ARG A 331 6.98 13.32 -14.50
N ILE A 332 7.77 12.31 -14.15
CA ILE A 332 9.21 12.29 -14.40
C ILE A 332 9.49 12.35 -15.90
N ALA A 333 8.78 11.55 -16.71
CA ALA A 333 8.95 11.55 -18.17
C ALA A 333 8.62 12.91 -18.80
N ASP A 334 7.55 13.56 -18.34
CA ASP A 334 7.13 14.89 -18.80
C ASP A 334 8.16 15.97 -18.45
N SER A 335 8.60 16.00 -17.18
CA SER A 335 9.62 16.95 -16.73
C SER A 335 10.97 16.74 -17.45
N LEU A 336 11.41 15.49 -17.64
CA LEU A 336 12.66 15.20 -18.36
C LEU A 336 12.59 15.60 -19.84
N LEU A 337 11.48 15.31 -20.52
CA LEU A 337 11.33 15.73 -21.91
C LEU A 337 11.34 17.26 -22.02
N GLN A 338 10.62 17.96 -21.13
CA GLN A 338 10.63 19.41 -21.11
C GLN A 338 12.02 19.99 -20.79
N GLU A 339 12.77 19.40 -19.86
CA GLU A 339 14.14 19.81 -19.52
C GLU A 339 15.09 19.67 -20.72
N ILE A 340 15.02 18.55 -21.45
CA ILE A 340 15.81 18.33 -22.67
C ILE A 340 15.52 19.41 -23.72
N TRP A 341 14.25 19.78 -23.89
CA TRP A 341 13.85 20.81 -24.84
C TRP A 341 14.19 22.24 -24.39
N ALA A 342 14.07 22.53 -23.10
CA ALA A 342 14.42 23.82 -22.52
C ALA A 342 15.92 24.11 -22.65
N GLY A 343 16.76 23.11 -22.38
CA GLY A 343 18.21 23.25 -22.45
C GLY A 343 18.83 23.07 -23.83
N ARG A 344 18.03 23.20 -24.89
CA ARG A 344 18.54 23.31 -26.27
C ARG A 344 19.49 24.49 -26.48
N GLU A 345 19.40 25.50 -25.63
CA GLU A 345 20.23 26.71 -25.66
C GLU A 345 21.30 26.62 -24.56
N ARG A 346 22.56 26.83 -24.93
CA ARG A 346 23.70 26.90 -24.03
C ARG A 346 24.31 28.30 -24.06
N LEU A 347 24.68 28.79 -22.89
CA LEU A 347 25.36 30.05 -22.66
C LEU A 347 26.82 29.77 -22.30
N ARG A 348 27.74 30.48 -22.96
CA ARG A 348 29.16 30.52 -22.64
C ARG A 348 29.57 31.96 -22.38
N LEU A 349 30.23 32.20 -21.26
CA LEU A 349 30.77 33.50 -20.83
C LEU A 349 31.87 33.27 -19.79
N SER A 350 32.61 34.31 -19.43
CA SER A 350 33.59 34.25 -18.32
C SER A 350 33.16 35.13 -17.15
N PHE A 351 33.14 34.57 -15.94
CA PHE A 351 32.95 35.31 -14.71
C PHE A 351 34.24 36.03 -14.27
N PRO A 352 34.12 37.24 -13.69
CA PRO A 352 35.24 37.89 -13.01
C PRO A 352 35.51 37.23 -11.64
N PRO A 353 36.72 37.44 -11.05
CA PRO A 353 37.03 36.96 -9.70
C PRO A 353 36.09 37.45 -8.60
N SER A 354 35.34 38.54 -8.82
CA SER A 354 34.31 39.01 -7.88
C SER A 354 33.10 38.06 -7.76
N ARG A 355 32.97 37.07 -8.66
CA ARG A 355 31.92 36.04 -8.65
C ARG A 355 32.44 34.66 -8.20
N LEU A 356 33.45 34.62 -7.34
CA LEU A 356 34.00 33.36 -6.79
C LEU A 356 32.96 32.49 -6.06
N ALA A 357 31.91 33.09 -5.49
CA ALA A 357 30.85 32.35 -4.79
C ALA A 357 29.96 31.51 -5.74
N ALA A 358 29.98 31.78 -7.05
CA ALA A 358 29.20 31.02 -8.01
C ALA A 358 29.77 29.60 -8.16
N SER A 359 28.87 28.61 -8.12
CA SER A 359 29.19 27.19 -8.18
C SER A 359 28.37 26.47 -9.26
N PRO A 360 28.84 25.32 -9.78
CA PRO A 360 28.02 24.46 -10.62
C PRO A 360 26.67 24.13 -9.97
N GLY A 361 25.60 24.16 -10.76
CA GLY A 361 24.23 24.02 -10.28
C GLY A 361 23.51 25.34 -9.96
N ASP A 362 24.22 26.45 -9.76
CA ASP A 362 23.58 27.77 -9.61
C ASP A 362 22.95 28.23 -10.93
N VAL A 363 22.00 29.17 -10.85
CA VAL A 363 21.23 29.66 -12.01
C VAL A 363 21.58 31.11 -12.29
N ILE A 364 22.16 31.35 -13.46
CA ILE A 364 22.35 32.68 -14.02
C ILE A 364 21.01 33.19 -14.53
N ASN A 365 20.53 34.28 -13.96
CA ASN A 365 19.48 35.11 -14.54
C ASN A 365 20.13 36.14 -15.47
N TRP A 366 20.29 35.75 -16.74
CA TRP A 366 20.93 36.55 -17.77
C TRP A 366 20.00 37.65 -18.28
N GLN A 367 20.39 38.90 -18.03
CA GLN A 367 19.61 40.09 -18.38
C GLN A 367 20.30 40.84 -19.54
N ALA A 368 19.82 40.61 -20.75
CA ALA A 368 20.35 41.25 -21.96
C ALA A 368 19.24 41.68 -22.91
N ASN A 369 19.44 42.81 -23.59
CA ASN A 369 18.52 43.34 -24.61
C ASN A 369 17.06 43.47 -24.14
N GLY A 370 16.85 43.83 -22.86
CA GLY A 370 15.52 43.95 -22.26
C GLY A 370 14.80 42.62 -22.01
N THR A 371 15.50 41.49 -22.14
CA THR A 371 14.98 40.14 -21.85
C THR A 371 15.75 39.50 -20.70
N SER A 372 15.07 38.64 -19.95
CA SER A 372 15.65 37.84 -18.88
C SER A 372 15.48 36.36 -19.22
N GLN A 373 16.58 35.62 -19.15
CA GLN A 373 16.65 34.19 -19.44
C GLN A 373 17.43 33.47 -18.34
N LYS A 374 16.99 32.27 -17.99
CA LYS A 374 17.60 31.48 -16.91
C LYS A 374 18.48 30.38 -17.48
N PHE A 375 19.72 30.32 -17.02
CA PHE A 375 20.70 29.29 -17.39
C PHE A 375 21.31 28.67 -16.14
N ARG A 376 21.20 27.35 -15.97
CA ARG A 376 21.88 26.62 -14.89
C ARG A 376 23.31 26.34 -15.30
N ILE A 377 24.26 26.65 -14.43
CA ILE A 377 25.69 26.41 -14.63
C ILE A 377 25.96 24.90 -14.65
N GLU A 378 26.57 24.40 -15.73
CA GLU A 378 27.01 23.01 -15.88
C GLU A 378 28.47 22.86 -15.42
N SER A 379 29.33 23.81 -15.79
CA SER A 379 30.75 23.80 -15.45
C SER A 379 31.29 25.21 -15.25
N ILE A 380 32.32 25.30 -14.40
CA ILE A 380 33.15 26.48 -14.21
C ILE A 380 34.60 26.03 -14.23
N GLU A 381 35.45 26.72 -14.98
CA GLU A 381 36.91 26.53 -14.92
C GLU A 381 37.52 27.64 -14.05
N ASP A 382 38.28 27.27 -13.02
CA ASP A 382 38.91 28.25 -12.14
C ASP A 382 40.28 28.70 -12.67
N GLY A 383 40.41 30.00 -12.94
CA GLY A 383 41.62 30.64 -13.46
C GLY A 383 41.71 32.12 -13.09
N ALA A 384 42.38 32.91 -13.94
CA ALA A 384 42.43 34.37 -13.78
C ALA A 384 41.08 35.03 -14.09
N ASP A 385 40.43 34.56 -15.15
CA ASP A 385 38.99 34.60 -15.36
C ASP A 385 38.39 33.21 -15.06
N ARG A 386 37.06 33.14 -14.98
CA ARG A 386 36.35 31.88 -14.71
C ARG A 386 35.40 31.55 -15.86
N PRO A 387 35.83 30.85 -16.92
CA PRO A 387 34.96 30.39 -18.00
C PRO A 387 33.81 29.55 -17.46
N VAL A 388 32.60 29.79 -17.97
CA VAL A 388 31.35 29.16 -17.54
C VAL A 388 30.62 28.59 -18.75
N GLU A 389 30.19 27.34 -18.64
CA GLU A 389 29.16 26.78 -19.51
C GLU A 389 27.86 26.59 -18.72
N ALA A 390 26.76 27.08 -19.28
CA ALA A 390 25.45 26.99 -18.65
C ALA A 390 24.37 26.56 -19.66
N MET A 391 23.40 25.78 -19.19
CA MET A 391 22.29 25.25 -19.99
C MET A 391 21.00 25.99 -19.64
N ARG A 392 20.22 26.38 -20.64
CA ARG A 392 18.94 27.05 -20.43
C ARG A 392 17.97 26.16 -19.64
N ILE A 393 17.25 26.75 -18.71
CA ILE A 393 16.24 26.05 -17.90
C ILE A 393 14.92 26.83 -17.84
N GLU A 394 13.86 26.13 -17.45
CA GLU A 394 12.58 26.74 -17.06
C GLU A 394 12.22 26.28 -15.64
N SER A 395 12.11 27.22 -14.69
CA SER A 395 11.88 26.89 -13.28
C SER A 395 10.55 26.15 -13.02
N GLY A 396 9.57 26.29 -13.92
CA GLY A 396 8.27 25.62 -13.81
C GLY A 396 8.31 24.10 -14.03
N ILE A 397 9.37 23.57 -14.65
CA ILE A 397 9.48 22.14 -15.02
C ILE A 397 9.43 21.22 -13.80
N TYR A 398 10.02 21.68 -12.69
CA TYR A 398 10.15 20.89 -11.46
C TYR A 398 8.96 21.05 -10.51
N GLN A 399 7.93 21.83 -10.88
CA GLN A 399 6.68 21.86 -10.14
C GLN A 399 5.97 20.51 -10.30
N GLN A 400 5.51 19.88 -9.21
CA GLN A 400 4.90 18.57 -9.35
C GLN A 400 3.49 18.71 -9.94
N LEU A 401 3.34 18.32 -11.20
CA LEU A 401 2.08 18.12 -11.89
C LEU A 401 1.54 16.72 -11.55
N THR A 402 0.21 16.57 -11.49
CA THR A 402 -0.40 15.24 -11.25
C THR A 402 -0.52 14.49 -12.57
N GLY A 403 0.19 13.37 -12.70
CA GLY A 403 0.06 12.46 -13.85
C GLY A 403 -1.21 11.60 -13.77
N PRO A 404 -1.64 10.99 -14.89
CA PRO A 404 -2.71 10.01 -14.90
C PRO A 404 -2.35 8.80 -14.05
N GLU A 405 -3.31 8.31 -13.28
CA GLU A 405 -3.14 7.17 -12.40
C GLU A 405 -3.79 5.92 -13.00
N ARG A 406 -3.23 4.76 -12.67
CA ARG A 406 -3.83 3.46 -12.97
C ARG A 406 -4.29 2.83 -11.67
N ALA A 407 -5.54 2.38 -11.67
CA ALA A 407 -6.09 1.65 -10.54
C ALA A 407 -5.29 0.38 -10.26
N ILE A 408 -5.03 0.11 -8.99
CA ILE A 408 -4.46 -1.15 -8.53
C ILE A 408 -5.49 -2.24 -8.78
N ALA A 409 -5.14 -3.27 -9.55
CA ALA A 409 -6.02 -4.40 -9.84
C ALA A 409 -5.51 -5.65 -9.12
N VAL A 410 -6.11 -5.96 -7.98
CA VAL A 410 -5.81 -7.19 -7.22
C VAL A 410 -6.99 -8.15 -7.39
N PRO A 411 -6.80 -9.34 -8.00
CA PRO A 411 -7.86 -10.35 -8.03
C PRO A 411 -8.17 -10.80 -6.61
N PRO A 412 -9.45 -11.05 -6.26
CA PRO A 412 -9.78 -11.52 -4.93
C PRO A 412 -9.09 -12.86 -4.65
N PRO A 413 -8.59 -13.09 -3.42
CA PRO A 413 -8.12 -14.42 -3.05
C PRO A 413 -9.28 -15.42 -3.21
N ALA A 414 -8.96 -16.64 -3.64
CA ALA A 414 -9.95 -17.71 -3.68
C ALA A 414 -10.49 -17.92 -2.25
N ALA A 415 -11.81 -17.79 -2.07
CA ALA A 415 -12.43 -18.24 -0.83
C ALA A 415 -12.29 -19.76 -0.77
N LEU A 416 -11.83 -20.28 0.38
CA LEU A 416 -11.68 -21.70 0.62
C LEU A 416 -12.72 -22.09 1.68
N GLY A 417 -13.66 -22.98 1.33
CA GLY A 417 -14.60 -23.53 2.29
C GLY A 417 -13.91 -24.47 3.28
N PRO A 418 -14.36 -24.55 4.55
CA PRO A 418 -13.84 -25.53 5.50
C PRO A 418 -14.11 -26.95 4.98
N PRO A 419 -13.10 -27.82 4.87
CA PRO A 419 -13.29 -29.17 4.35
C PRO A 419 -14.02 -30.04 5.38
N LEU A 420 -15.13 -30.64 4.95
CA LEU A 420 -15.76 -31.78 5.59
C LEU A 420 -15.22 -33.05 4.96
N THR A 421 -14.77 -34.00 5.78
CA THR A 421 -14.29 -35.30 5.30
C THR A 421 -14.96 -36.43 6.06
N GLU A 422 -15.32 -37.48 5.35
CA GLU A 422 -15.84 -38.72 5.92
C GLU A 422 -14.97 -39.89 5.44
N PHE A 423 -14.59 -40.74 6.39
CA PHE A 423 -13.88 -41.99 6.12
C PHE A 423 -14.89 -43.12 6.17
N LEU A 424 -15.04 -43.82 5.05
CA LEU A 424 -16.00 -44.89 4.87
C LEU A 424 -15.25 -46.22 4.80
N ASP A 425 -15.31 -46.96 5.90
CA ASP A 425 -14.92 -48.37 5.95
C ASP A 425 -16.04 -49.20 5.31
N LEU A 426 -15.88 -49.53 4.04
CA LEU A 426 -16.88 -50.19 3.20
C LEU A 426 -16.36 -51.53 2.70
N PRO A 427 -17.25 -52.52 2.46
CA PRO A 427 -16.88 -53.73 1.75
C PRO A 427 -16.48 -53.45 0.30
N LEU A 428 -15.87 -54.43 -0.35
CA LEU A 428 -15.60 -54.41 -1.79
C LEU A 428 -16.93 -54.37 -2.56
N LEU A 429 -17.15 -53.31 -3.34
CA LEU A 429 -18.42 -53.09 -4.06
C LEU A 429 -18.37 -53.64 -5.48
N SER A 430 -17.32 -53.31 -6.23
CA SER A 430 -17.11 -53.75 -7.62
C SER A 430 -16.14 -54.93 -7.76
N GLY A 431 -15.34 -55.20 -6.72
CA GLY A 431 -14.31 -56.24 -6.71
C GLY A 431 -12.98 -55.80 -7.34
N ASN A 432 -12.92 -54.60 -7.93
CA ASN A 432 -11.70 -54.00 -8.46
C ASN A 432 -11.01 -53.08 -7.44
N GLU A 433 -11.61 -52.87 -6.26
CA GLU A 433 -11.02 -52.05 -5.21
C GLU A 433 -9.87 -52.76 -4.47
N THR A 434 -8.94 -51.97 -3.95
CA THR A 434 -7.93 -52.44 -3.00
C THR A 434 -8.59 -52.82 -1.69
N ALA A 435 -8.51 -54.11 -1.31
CA ALA A 435 -9.25 -54.69 -0.18
C ALA A 435 -9.01 -54.04 1.21
N HIS A 436 -7.94 -53.29 1.39
CA HIS A 436 -7.60 -52.61 2.64
C HIS A 436 -7.71 -51.07 2.55
N ALA A 437 -8.08 -50.53 1.39
CA ALA A 437 -8.20 -49.09 1.21
C ALA A 437 -9.54 -48.58 1.75
N VAL A 438 -9.49 -47.60 2.63
CA VAL A 438 -10.68 -46.88 3.12
C VAL A 438 -11.16 -45.94 2.02
N ARG A 439 -12.47 -45.80 1.85
CA ARG A 439 -13.05 -44.83 0.94
C ARG A 439 -13.14 -43.47 1.63
N ILE A 440 -12.81 -42.40 0.93
CA ILE A 440 -12.82 -41.06 1.50
C ILE A 440 -13.77 -40.19 0.68
N ALA A 441 -14.62 -39.43 1.36
CA ALA A 441 -15.49 -38.44 0.76
C ALA A 441 -15.11 -37.08 1.32
N ALA A 442 -14.84 -36.11 0.45
CA ALA A 442 -14.48 -34.76 0.85
C ALA A 442 -15.42 -33.74 0.22
N PHE A 443 -15.86 -32.76 0.98
CA PHE A 443 -16.71 -31.67 0.52
C PHE A 443 -16.25 -30.34 1.14
N ALA A 444 -16.39 -29.25 0.40
CA ALA A 444 -16.19 -27.89 0.91
C ALA A 444 -17.03 -26.93 0.06
N ASP A 445 -17.58 -25.89 0.68
CA ASP A 445 -18.27 -24.80 -0.01
C ASP A 445 -17.71 -23.45 0.45
N PRO A 446 -17.05 -22.68 -0.44
CA PRO A 446 -16.70 -23.02 -1.83
C PRO A 446 -15.61 -24.12 -1.94
N TRP A 447 -15.65 -24.89 -3.03
CA TRP A 447 -14.64 -25.94 -3.30
C TRP A 447 -13.25 -25.32 -3.55
N PRO A 448 -12.21 -25.72 -2.79
CA PRO A 448 -10.87 -25.11 -2.88
C PRO A 448 -10.06 -25.54 -4.11
N GLY A 449 -10.65 -26.29 -5.05
CA GLY A 449 -9.95 -26.90 -6.19
C GLY A 449 -9.38 -28.29 -5.88
N GLY A 450 -9.18 -28.62 -4.59
CA GLY A 450 -8.93 -29.97 -4.12
C GLY A 450 -8.64 -30.05 -2.63
N VAL A 451 -8.86 -31.23 -2.02
CA VAL A 451 -8.54 -31.51 -0.61
C VAL A 451 -7.48 -32.60 -0.56
N ALA A 452 -6.27 -32.24 -0.15
CA ALA A 452 -5.16 -33.18 0.00
C ALA A 452 -5.27 -33.95 1.32
N ILE A 453 -5.11 -35.26 1.24
CA ILE A 453 -5.21 -36.18 2.37
C ILE A 453 -3.81 -36.63 2.74
N TYR A 454 -3.47 -36.46 4.01
CA TYR A 454 -2.20 -36.89 4.57
C TYR A 454 -2.46 -37.91 5.68
N ARG A 455 -1.56 -38.88 5.81
CA ARG A 455 -1.63 -39.92 6.83
C ARG A 455 -0.40 -39.90 7.71
N SER A 456 -0.59 -40.24 8.98
CA SER A 456 0.50 -40.52 9.92
C SER A 456 0.08 -41.61 10.90
N PRO A 457 0.98 -42.52 11.30
CA PRO A 457 0.74 -43.44 12.41
C PRO A 457 0.74 -42.72 13.79
N SER A 458 1.08 -41.42 13.84
CA SER A 458 1.12 -40.62 15.07
C SER A 458 0.51 -39.22 14.84
N SER A 459 0.58 -38.34 15.83
CA SER A 459 0.14 -36.94 15.71
C SER A 459 1.13 -36.03 14.94
N THR A 460 2.25 -36.57 14.46
CA THR A 460 3.29 -35.85 13.70
C THR A 460 3.83 -36.71 12.55
N GLY A 461 4.59 -36.14 11.61
CA GLY A 461 5.19 -36.91 10.52
C GLY A 461 4.20 -37.36 9.44
N PHE A 462 3.30 -36.47 9.06
CA PHE A 462 2.31 -36.69 8.00
C PHE A 462 2.99 -36.87 6.64
N VAL A 463 2.60 -37.93 5.92
CA VAL A 463 3.00 -38.20 4.55
C VAL A 463 1.79 -38.10 3.63
N TRP A 464 2.02 -37.66 2.40
CA TRP A 464 0.97 -37.54 1.39
C TRP A 464 0.35 -38.92 1.09
N ASP A 465 -0.97 -38.98 1.00
CA ASP A 465 -1.73 -40.20 0.68
C ASP A 465 -2.46 -40.09 -0.65
N SER A 466 -3.33 -39.08 -0.77
CA SER A 466 -4.24 -38.94 -1.91
C SER A 466 -4.75 -37.49 -2.04
N LEU A 467 -5.47 -37.20 -3.13
CA LEU A 467 -6.06 -35.90 -3.42
C LEU A 467 -7.52 -36.09 -3.85
N ALA A 468 -8.44 -35.40 -3.16
CA ALA A 468 -9.79 -35.16 -3.66
C ALA A 468 -9.77 -34.00 -4.63
N ASP A 469 -10.00 -34.25 -5.91
CA ASP A 469 -10.04 -33.22 -6.97
C ASP A 469 -11.47 -32.70 -7.24
N ALA A 470 -12.49 -33.48 -6.87
CA ALA A 470 -13.90 -33.11 -6.93
C ALA A 470 -14.61 -33.23 -5.57
N PRO A 471 -15.62 -32.38 -5.28
CA PRO A 471 -16.44 -32.50 -4.08
C PRO A 471 -17.37 -33.72 -4.17
N ALA A 472 -17.39 -34.54 -3.12
CA ALA A 472 -18.35 -35.63 -2.96
C ALA A 472 -19.74 -35.10 -2.58
N VAL A 473 -20.78 -35.84 -2.97
CA VAL A 473 -22.17 -35.53 -2.56
C VAL A 473 -22.41 -36.07 -1.16
N ILE A 474 -22.37 -35.17 -0.18
CA ILE A 474 -22.53 -35.46 1.25
C ILE A 474 -23.78 -34.76 1.77
N GLY A 475 -24.49 -35.39 2.71
CA GLY A 475 -25.65 -34.82 3.38
C GLY A 475 -25.93 -35.47 4.74
N GLU A 476 -27.13 -35.23 5.26
CA GLU A 476 -27.65 -35.85 6.47
C GLU A 476 -29.10 -36.27 6.27
N SER A 477 -29.53 -37.31 6.98
CA SER A 477 -30.92 -37.75 7.00
C SER A 477 -31.82 -36.78 7.78
N ASP A 478 -32.94 -36.36 7.21
CA ASP A 478 -33.88 -35.42 7.84
C ASP A 478 -34.83 -36.10 8.85
N ALA A 479 -34.99 -37.41 8.74
CA ALA A 479 -35.90 -38.21 9.56
C ALA A 479 -35.30 -39.58 9.87
N ASP A 480 -35.84 -40.23 10.90
CA ASP A 480 -35.48 -41.60 11.28
C ASP A 480 -35.73 -42.56 10.11
N PHE A 481 -34.74 -43.41 9.84
CA PHE A 481 -34.73 -44.36 8.75
C PHE A 481 -34.68 -45.80 9.27
N PHE A 482 -35.73 -46.57 8.99
CA PHE A 482 -35.91 -47.90 9.58
C PHE A 482 -35.28 -49.00 8.72
N ALA A 483 -35.05 -50.17 9.32
CA ALA A 483 -34.56 -51.34 8.61
C ALA A 483 -35.56 -51.79 7.52
N GLY A 484 -35.02 -52.25 6.39
CA GLY A 484 -35.79 -52.72 5.24
C GLY A 484 -35.50 -54.20 4.91
N PRO A 485 -36.20 -54.77 3.91
CA PRO A 485 -35.92 -56.11 3.45
C PRO A 485 -34.57 -56.21 2.71
N ALA A 486 -33.82 -57.28 2.97
CA ALA A 486 -32.62 -57.63 2.20
C ALA A 486 -32.99 -58.40 0.90
N GLY A 487 -32.16 -58.25 -0.14
CA GLY A 487 -32.26 -59.03 -1.39
C GLY A 487 -33.49 -58.74 -2.27
N ARG A 488 -34.27 -57.69 -1.97
CA ARG A 488 -35.42 -57.26 -2.78
C ARG A 488 -35.66 -55.75 -2.62
N TRP A 489 -36.45 -55.18 -3.53
CA TRP A 489 -36.86 -53.78 -3.46
C TRP A 489 -37.66 -53.47 -2.18
N ASP A 490 -37.17 -52.49 -1.43
CA ASP A 490 -37.91 -51.82 -0.38
C ASP A 490 -38.77 -50.72 -1.00
N ARG A 491 -40.09 -50.94 -0.97
CA ARG A 491 -41.10 -49.99 -1.45
C ARG A 491 -41.88 -49.34 -0.32
N GLY A 492 -41.59 -49.71 0.94
CA GLY A 492 -42.30 -49.25 2.12
C GLY A 492 -41.58 -48.11 2.82
N ASN A 493 -40.24 -48.14 2.85
CA ASN A 493 -39.44 -47.08 3.43
C ASN A 493 -39.05 -46.02 2.40
N ALA A 494 -38.82 -44.80 2.88
CA ALA A 494 -38.18 -43.72 2.14
C ALA A 494 -37.15 -43.05 3.05
N LEU A 495 -36.01 -42.65 2.48
CA LEU A 495 -34.99 -41.89 3.18
C LEU A 495 -35.10 -40.43 2.74
N PHE A 496 -35.21 -39.52 3.70
CA PHE A 496 -35.21 -38.08 3.47
C PHE A 496 -33.82 -37.55 3.79
N VAL A 497 -33.18 -36.84 2.85
CA VAL A 497 -31.83 -36.29 3.04
C VAL A 497 -31.75 -34.82 2.63
N THR A 498 -31.04 -34.02 3.42
CA THR A 498 -30.56 -32.69 3.02
C THR A 498 -29.09 -32.80 2.60
N LEU A 499 -28.77 -32.42 1.37
CA LEU A 499 -27.40 -32.37 0.85
C LEU A 499 -26.71 -31.05 1.16
N TYR A 500 -25.41 -31.10 1.41
CA TYR A 500 -24.57 -29.91 1.54
C TYR A 500 -24.22 -29.30 0.17
N GLY A 501 -24.14 -30.15 -0.85
CA GLY A 501 -23.96 -29.74 -2.24
C GLY A 501 -24.06 -30.94 -3.18
N GLY A 502 -24.17 -30.67 -4.48
CA GLY A 502 -24.43 -31.69 -5.50
C GLY A 502 -25.91 -31.96 -5.73
N THR A 503 -26.22 -32.98 -6.53
CA THR A 503 -27.59 -33.35 -6.89
C THR A 503 -27.73 -34.86 -6.96
N LEU A 504 -28.93 -35.38 -6.71
CA LEU A 504 -29.26 -36.80 -6.89
C LEU A 504 -30.22 -36.96 -8.07
N GLN A 505 -30.14 -38.10 -8.75
CA GLN A 505 -30.94 -38.39 -9.95
C GLN A 505 -31.62 -39.76 -9.82
N SER A 506 -32.83 -39.86 -10.37
CA SER A 506 -33.54 -41.13 -10.49
C SER A 506 -32.96 -41.96 -11.64
N HIS A 507 -32.92 -43.28 -11.47
CA HIS A 507 -32.48 -44.23 -12.49
C HIS A 507 -33.51 -45.36 -12.61
N ASP A 508 -33.61 -45.97 -13.79
CA ASP A 508 -34.48 -47.13 -13.97
C ASP A 508 -33.97 -48.36 -13.18
N ASP A 509 -34.87 -49.33 -12.95
CA ASP A 509 -34.55 -50.51 -12.15
C ASP A 509 -33.33 -51.28 -12.70
N LEU A 510 -33.14 -51.33 -14.02
CA LEU A 510 -32.05 -52.07 -14.64
C LEU A 510 -30.71 -51.38 -14.39
N ALA A 511 -30.65 -50.06 -14.52
CA ALA A 511 -29.47 -49.26 -14.24
C ALA A 511 -29.06 -49.35 -12.76
N VAL A 512 -30.02 -49.29 -11.84
CA VAL A 512 -29.76 -49.48 -10.41
C VAL A 512 -29.25 -50.89 -10.13
N LEU A 513 -29.88 -51.93 -10.68
CA LEU A 513 -29.39 -53.31 -10.55
C LEU A 513 -28.01 -53.52 -11.19
N ALA A 514 -27.61 -52.68 -12.15
CA ALA A 514 -26.27 -52.65 -12.75
C ALA A 514 -25.26 -51.80 -11.96
N GLY A 515 -25.65 -51.22 -10.81
CA GLY A 515 -24.74 -50.47 -9.92
C GLY A 515 -24.91 -48.95 -9.94
N ALA A 516 -25.99 -48.40 -10.50
CA ALA A 516 -26.30 -46.98 -10.36
C ALA A 516 -26.79 -46.63 -8.94
N ASN A 517 -26.68 -45.35 -8.56
CA ASN A 517 -27.21 -44.80 -7.30
C ASN A 517 -26.78 -45.53 -6.03
N VAL A 518 -25.53 -45.97 -5.96
CA VAL A 518 -24.98 -46.52 -4.71
C VAL A 518 -24.71 -45.38 -3.74
N ALA A 519 -25.19 -45.52 -2.51
CA ALA A 519 -25.00 -44.57 -1.43
C ALA A 519 -24.69 -45.31 -0.12
N ALA A 520 -24.18 -44.56 0.85
CA ALA A 520 -23.91 -45.04 2.20
C ALA A 520 -24.61 -44.15 3.23
N ILE A 521 -25.14 -44.77 4.30
CA ILE A 521 -25.68 -44.07 5.47
C ILE A 521 -25.05 -44.62 6.76
N ARG A 522 -24.59 -43.72 7.64
CA ARG A 522 -23.91 -44.11 8.88
C ARG A 522 -24.91 -44.28 10.02
N ASN A 523 -24.97 -45.47 10.61
CA ASN A 523 -25.81 -45.73 11.77
C ASN A 523 -25.21 -45.15 13.07
N GLY A 524 -25.98 -45.22 14.17
CA GLY A 524 -25.56 -44.69 15.48
C GLY A 524 -24.33 -45.37 16.11
N ALA A 525 -23.94 -46.56 15.62
CA ALA A 525 -22.72 -47.25 16.04
C ALA A 525 -21.49 -46.87 15.18
N GLY A 526 -21.66 -45.97 14.20
CA GLY A 526 -20.59 -45.55 13.29
C GLY A 526 -20.36 -46.50 12.12
N ILE A 527 -21.21 -47.50 11.92
CA ILE A 527 -21.10 -48.48 10.83
C ILE A 527 -21.91 -47.98 9.63
N TRP A 528 -21.36 -48.13 8.43
CA TRP A 528 -21.99 -47.71 7.17
C TRP A 528 -22.86 -48.83 6.60
N GLU A 529 -24.13 -48.51 6.34
CA GLU A 529 -24.97 -49.32 5.45
C GLU A 529 -24.79 -48.82 4.02
N VAL A 530 -24.45 -49.73 3.10
CA VAL A 530 -24.47 -49.45 1.66
C VAL A 530 -25.85 -49.80 1.11
N PHE A 531 -26.46 -48.89 0.38
CA PHE A 531 -27.77 -49.09 -0.23
C PHE A 531 -27.84 -48.42 -1.59
N GLN A 532 -28.88 -48.73 -2.35
CA GLN A 532 -29.18 -48.06 -3.61
C GLN A 532 -30.60 -47.52 -3.63
N PHE A 533 -30.87 -46.53 -4.47
CA PHE A 533 -32.20 -45.95 -4.66
C PHE A 533 -32.52 -45.78 -6.15
N ALA A 534 -33.76 -46.05 -6.56
CA ALA A 534 -34.20 -45.83 -7.95
C ALA A 534 -34.83 -44.44 -8.14
N GLU A 535 -35.51 -43.94 -7.11
CA GLU A 535 -36.22 -42.67 -7.17
C GLU A 535 -35.56 -41.64 -6.25
N ALA A 536 -35.21 -40.48 -6.80
CA ALA A 536 -34.78 -39.31 -6.06
C ALA A 536 -35.70 -38.12 -6.40
N GLU A 537 -36.62 -37.81 -5.49
CA GLU A 537 -37.56 -36.71 -5.62
C GLU A 537 -37.04 -35.49 -4.87
N LEU A 538 -36.80 -34.37 -5.57
CA LEU A 538 -36.41 -33.09 -4.95
C LEU A 538 -37.66 -32.45 -4.30
N ILE A 539 -37.69 -32.41 -2.97
CA ILE A 539 -38.83 -31.95 -2.17
C ILE A 539 -38.61 -30.56 -1.54
N GLY A 540 -37.40 -30.01 -1.65
CA GLY A 540 -37.02 -28.68 -1.15
C GLY A 540 -35.60 -28.31 -1.57
N PRO A 541 -35.08 -27.12 -1.20
CA PRO A 541 -33.70 -26.73 -1.51
C PRO A 541 -32.69 -27.75 -0.95
N ASN A 542 -31.98 -28.45 -1.84
CA ASN A 542 -31.08 -29.57 -1.53
C ASN A 542 -31.71 -30.73 -0.73
N GLN A 543 -33.04 -30.80 -0.64
CA GLN A 543 -33.76 -31.83 0.11
C GLN A 543 -34.35 -32.86 -0.84
N TYR A 544 -34.02 -34.13 -0.62
CA TYR A 544 -34.43 -35.24 -1.45
C TYR A 544 -35.15 -36.29 -0.64
N LYS A 545 -36.22 -36.84 -1.22
CA LYS A 545 -36.83 -38.09 -0.79
C LYS A 545 -36.35 -39.20 -1.71
N LEU A 546 -35.69 -40.19 -1.13
CA LEU A 546 -35.18 -41.37 -1.82
C LEU A 546 -36.12 -42.55 -1.55
N SER A 547 -36.64 -43.17 -2.61
CA SER A 547 -37.56 -44.30 -2.53
C SER A 547 -37.17 -45.41 -3.52
N ARG A 548 -37.85 -46.56 -3.39
CA ARG A 548 -37.53 -47.81 -4.08
C ARG A 548 -36.06 -48.18 -3.83
N LEU A 549 -35.79 -48.64 -2.62
CA LEU A 549 -34.43 -48.85 -2.13
C LEU A 549 -33.99 -50.31 -2.29
N LEU A 550 -32.70 -50.54 -2.51
CA LEU A 550 -32.05 -51.84 -2.29
C LEU A 550 -31.15 -51.70 -1.07
N ARG A 551 -31.49 -52.40 0.01
CA ARG A 551 -30.90 -52.21 1.34
C ARG A 551 -29.75 -53.18 1.60
N GLY A 552 -28.84 -52.83 2.51
CA GLY A 552 -27.77 -53.69 2.99
C GLY A 552 -26.90 -54.33 1.91
N GLN A 553 -26.60 -53.60 0.83
CA GLN A 553 -25.82 -54.11 -0.30
C GLN A 553 -24.40 -54.50 0.12
N ALA A 554 -23.80 -55.41 -0.65
CA ALA A 554 -22.42 -55.90 -0.46
C ALA A 554 -22.13 -56.46 0.96
N GLY A 555 -23.12 -57.05 1.63
CA GLY A 555 -22.94 -57.67 2.94
C GLY A 555 -23.10 -56.71 4.13
N THR A 556 -23.67 -55.53 3.91
CA THR A 556 -23.86 -54.51 4.97
C THR A 556 -25.21 -54.64 5.70
N GLU A 557 -25.91 -55.77 5.60
CA GLU A 557 -27.22 -55.96 6.24
C GLU A 557 -27.17 -55.79 7.76
N MET A 558 -26.04 -56.13 8.39
CA MET A 558 -25.81 -55.92 9.82
C MET A 558 -25.75 -54.44 10.23
N ALA A 559 -25.52 -53.52 9.28
CA ALA A 559 -25.49 -52.09 9.51
C ALA A 559 -26.89 -51.44 9.49
N MET A 560 -27.92 -52.16 8.99
CA MET A 560 -29.32 -51.71 8.99
C MET A 560 -29.88 -51.59 10.42
N ALA A 561 -29.70 -50.43 11.04
CA ALA A 561 -30.32 -50.12 12.33
C ALA A 561 -31.81 -49.79 12.15
N SER A 562 -32.60 -49.98 13.22
CA SER A 562 -34.03 -49.68 13.23
C SER A 562 -34.39 -48.91 14.51
N PRO A 563 -34.42 -47.56 14.47
CA PRO A 563 -34.03 -46.68 13.35
C PRO A 563 -32.53 -46.37 13.30
N VAL A 564 -32.05 -45.95 12.13
CA VAL A 564 -30.99 -44.96 11.97
C VAL A 564 -31.62 -43.59 12.27
N LEU A 565 -31.17 -42.91 13.32
CA LEU A 565 -31.77 -41.64 13.74
C LEU A 565 -31.53 -40.52 12.74
N ALA A 566 -32.42 -39.53 12.72
CA ALA A 566 -32.22 -38.28 11.99
C ALA A 566 -30.86 -37.63 12.33
N GLY A 567 -30.27 -36.92 11.37
CA GLY A 567 -28.90 -36.39 11.43
C GLY A 567 -27.81 -37.40 11.04
N ALA A 568 -28.16 -38.61 10.59
CA ALA A 568 -27.18 -39.59 10.12
C ALA A 568 -26.51 -39.14 8.82
N ARG A 569 -25.19 -39.28 8.75
CA ARG A 569 -24.38 -38.90 7.59
C ARG A 569 -24.76 -39.76 6.38
N PHE A 570 -25.08 -39.09 5.27
CA PHE A 570 -25.32 -39.67 3.96
C PHE A 570 -24.19 -39.31 3.00
N VAL A 571 -23.76 -40.26 2.16
CA VAL A 571 -22.76 -40.06 1.12
C VAL A 571 -23.19 -40.81 -0.15
N LEU A 572 -23.23 -40.14 -1.30
CA LEU A 572 -23.34 -40.83 -2.59
C LEU A 572 -21.98 -41.41 -2.97
N LEU A 573 -21.94 -42.68 -3.34
CA LEU A 573 -20.70 -43.37 -3.73
C LEU A 573 -20.49 -43.27 -5.24
N ASP A 574 -20.03 -42.13 -5.71
CA ASP A 574 -19.68 -41.88 -7.10
C ASP A 574 -18.16 -41.70 -7.31
N GLY A 575 -17.76 -41.17 -8.47
CA GLY A 575 -16.35 -40.95 -8.80
C GLY A 575 -15.61 -39.95 -7.90
N ALA A 576 -16.32 -39.13 -7.11
CA ALA A 576 -15.70 -38.21 -6.17
C ALA A 576 -15.34 -38.88 -4.82
N VAL A 577 -15.82 -40.10 -4.58
CA VAL A 577 -15.42 -40.92 -3.41
C VAL A 577 -14.22 -41.80 -3.78
N MET A 578 -13.03 -41.31 -3.48
CA MET A 578 -11.77 -41.96 -3.83
C MET A 578 -11.37 -43.05 -2.82
N PRO A 579 -10.61 -44.07 -3.24
CA PRO A 579 -9.90 -44.93 -2.31
C PRO A 579 -8.68 -44.21 -1.72
N SER A 580 -8.35 -44.48 -0.46
CA SER A 580 -7.07 -44.06 0.14
C SER A 580 -5.89 -44.74 -0.55
N GLY A 581 -4.72 -44.10 -0.53
CA GLY A 581 -3.46 -44.65 -1.05
C GLY A 581 -2.75 -45.64 -0.11
N MET A 582 -3.45 -46.18 0.90
CA MET A 582 -2.92 -47.10 1.91
C MET A 582 -2.36 -48.40 1.34
#